data_AF-A0A9J7HE72-F1
#
_entry.id   AF-A0A9J7HE72-F1
#
_cell.length_a   1.000
_cell.length_b   1.000
_cell.length_c   1.000
_cell.angle_alpha   90.00
_cell.angle_beta   90.00
_cell.angle_gamma   90.00
#
_symmetry.space_group_name_H-M   'P 1'
#
loop_
_entity.id
_entity.type
_entity.pdbx_description
1 polymer ?
#
loop_
_entity_poly.entity_id
_entity_poly.type
_entity_poly.pdbx_seq_one_letter_code
_entity_poly.pdbx_strand_id
1 'polypeptide(L)'
;MTGRILLCFSLYTNIGKVLSTKQAPGSIKCLHGIRFISMTWVILGHTYVCAEPHLDNSLQVSEALETFTIQAISNASVAVDSFFFLRLTPVYMFVLMLWMWVFPFMFSGPFWPQAPNGLNPNCEDNWWTNLLYINNVVNSDRGCMGWSWYLSNDMQFLVIGVPLVYILYRWQILGIAVQLVLLLASFITTAALSWQYDMKAPLGDIDKYYIKPYCRIGPYLVGVAVGWLLIKIKPKQIKNMCSENFLVLI
;
A
#
# COMPACT_ATOMS: atom_id res chain seq x y z
N MET A 1 26.47 -33.99 -1.76
CA MET A 1 26.00 -32.60 -1.54
C MET A 1 24.54 -32.40 -1.98
N THR A 2 24.05 -33.12 -2.99
CA THR A 2 22.69 -33.05 -3.57
C THR A 2 21.54 -33.50 -2.64
N GLY A 3 21.73 -34.54 -1.83
CA GLY A 3 20.65 -35.09 -0.98
C GLY A 3 20.16 -34.15 0.15
N ARG A 4 21.04 -33.29 0.69
CA ARG A 4 20.66 -32.29 1.71
C ARG A 4 19.79 -31.17 1.13
N ILE A 5 19.98 -30.81 -0.13
CA ILE A 5 19.17 -29.79 -0.81
C ILE A 5 17.75 -30.34 -1.07
N LEU A 6 17.63 -31.61 -1.46
CA LEU A 6 16.32 -32.25 -1.65
C LEU A 6 15.54 -32.40 -0.33
N LEU A 7 16.24 -32.62 0.79
CA LEU A 7 15.64 -32.62 2.14
C LEU A 7 15.05 -31.25 2.54
N CYS A 8 15.57 -30.13 2.00
CA CYS A 8 14.98 -28.81 2.21
C CYS A 8 13.60 -28.65 1.58
N PHE A 9 13.26 -29.47 0.57
CA PHE A 9 11.95 -29.49 -0.10
C PHE A 9 11.08 -30.69 0.32
N SER A 10 11.53 -31.50 1.27
CA SER A 10 10.76 -32.66 1.73
C SER A 10 9.51 -32.22 2.49
N LEU A 11 8.35 -32.54 1.92
CA LEU A 11 7.06 -32.15 2.47
C LEU A 11 6.85 -32.72 3.88
N TYR A 12 7.24 -33.98 4.11
CA TYR A 12 7.09 -34.66 5.39
C TYR A 12 7.86 -33.99 6.54
N THR A 13 9.11 -33.59 6.31
CA THR A 13 9.94 -32.95 7.36
C THR A 13 9.58 -31.48 7.56
N ASN A 14 9.11 -30.81 6.51
CA ASN A 14 8.71 -29.40 6.57
C ASN A 14 7.32 -29.23 7.17
N ILE A 15 6.36 -30.13 6.93
CA ILE A 15 4.98 -29.97 7.44
C ILE A 15 4.94 -30.03 8.98
N GLY A 16 5.74 -30.90 9.60
CA GLY A 16 5.86 -30.97 11.06
C GLY A 16 6.49 -29.70 11.66
N LYS A 17 7.35 -29.00 10.90
CA LYS A 17 7.91 -27.70 11.30
C LYS A 17 6.94 -26.55 11.09
N VAL A 18 6.15 -26.57 10.00
CA VAL A 18 5.13 -25.56 9.70
C VAL A 18 3.96 -25.64 10.69
N LEU A 19 3.55 -26.86 11.06
CA LEU A 19 2.48 -27.09 12.04
C LEU A 19 2.97 -27.00 13.49
N SER A 20 4.28 -26.84 13.70
CA SER A 20 4.83 -26.63 15.04
C SER A 20 4.46 -25.24 15.56
N THR A 21 3.69 -25.21 16.64
CA THR A 21 3.33 -23.97 17.36
C THR A 21 4.44 -23.48 18.29
N LYS A 22 5.61 -24.15 18.30
CA LYS A 22 6.78 -23.73 19.08
C LYS A 22 7.25 -22.36 18.58
N GLN A 23 6.98 -21.33 19.38
CA GLN A 23 7.41 -19.97 19.11
C GLN A 23 8.89 -19.80 19.47
N ALA A 24 9.62 -19.06 18.62
CA ALA A 24 11.00 -18.70 18.93
C ALA A 24 11.06 -17.81 20.19
N PRO A 25 12.08 -18.00 21.05
CA PRO A 25 12.29 -17.10 22.19
C PRO A 25 12.49 -15.67 21.67
N GLY A 26 11.65 -14.73 22.13
CA GLY A 26 11.63 -13.34 21.66
C GLY A 26 10.49 -12.97 20.68
N SER A 27 9.63 -13.92 20.29
CA SER A 27 8.47 -13.59 19.45
C SER A 27 7.42 -12.76 20.21
N ILE A 28 6.96 -11.67 19.59
CA ILE A 28 5.95 -10.77 20.16
C ILE A 28 4.56 -11.35 19.88
N LYS A 29 3.95 -11.99 20.89
CA LYS A 29 2.67 -12.71 20.76
C LYS A 29 1.52 -11.82 20.28
N CYS A 30 1.46 -10.57 20.74
CA CYS A 30 0.40 -9.64 20.35
C CYS A 30 0.46 -9.29 18.85
N LEU A 31 1.66 -9.22 18.26
CA LEU A 31 1.83 -8.95 16.83
C LEU A 31 1.29 -10.10 15.96
N HIS A 32 1.50 -11.34 16.39
CA HIS A 32 0.91 -12.51 15.74
C HIS A 32 -0.62 -12.51 15.87
N GLY A 33 -1.15 -12.09 17.03
CA GLY A 33 -2.58 -11.91 17.24
C GLY A 33 -3.19 -10.84 16.31
N ILE A 34 -2.55 -9.67 16.17
CA ILE A 34 -3.04 -8.60 15.28
C ILE A 34 -3.03 -9.07 13.82
N ARG A 35 -2.00 -9.81 13.39
CA ARG A 35 -1.96 -10.37 12.02
C ARG A 35 -3.08 -11.38 11.79
N PHE A 36 -3.33 -12.26 12.75
CA PHE A 36 -4.43 -13.23 12.67
C PHE A 36 -5.79 -12.52 12.60
N ILE A 37 -6.05 -11.58 13.51
CA ILE A 37 -7.29 -10.81 13.54
C ILE A 37 -7.49 -10.02 12.24
N SER A 38 -6.43 -9.36 11.73
CA SER A 38 -6.51 -8.60 10.48
C SER A 38 -6.78 -9.51 9.28
N MET A 39 -6.13 -10.68 9.19
CA MET A 39 -6.39 -11.65 8.11
C MET A 39 -7.81 -12.20 8.18
N THR A 40 -8.28 -12.58 9.37
CA THR A 40 -9.64 -13.09 9.56
C THR A 40 -10.68 -12.02 9.24
N TRP A 41 -10.46 -10.77 9.62
CA TRP A 41 -11.36 -9.65 9.33
C TRP A 41 -11.43 -9.35 7.83
N VAL A 42 -10.30 -9.42 7.11
CA VAL A 42 -10.27 -9.30 5.64
C VAL A 42 -11.02 -10.44 4.96
N ILE A 43 -10.79 -11.69 5.38
CA ILE A 43 -11.52 -12.87 4.85
C ILE A 43 -13.02 -12.71 5.09
N LEU A 44 -13.41 -12.28 6.30
CA LEU A 44 -14.81 -12.02 6.65
C LEU A 44 -15.43 -10.94 5.77
N GLY A 45 -14.73 -9.81 5.55
CA GLY A 45 -15.18 -8.74 4.66
C GLY A 45 -15.43 -9.23 3.24
N HIS A 46 -14.49 -9.97 2.65
CA HIS A 46 -14.66 -10.56 1.31
C HIS A 46 -15.79 -11.58 1.25
N THR A 47 -15.98 -12.38 2.30
CA THR A 47 -17.09 -13.36 2.36
C THR A 47 -18.45 -12.67 2.27
N TYR A 48 -18.63 -11.54 2.97
CA TYR A 48 -19.88 -10.78 2.93
C TYR A 48 -20.13 -10.08 1.60
N VAL A 49 -19.10 -9.46 1.00
CA VAL A 49 -19.22 -8.82 -0.33
C VAL A 49 -19.61 -9.84 -1.40
N CYS A 50 -19.08 -11.06 -1.34
CA CYS A 50 -19.42 -12.14 -2.28
C CYS A 50 -20.82 -12.74 -2.02
N ALA A 51 -21.33 -12.69 -0.79
CA ALA A 51 -22.63 -13.23 -0.41
C ALA A 51 -23.79 -12.27 -0.73
N GLU A 52 -23.55 -10.95 -0.68
CA GLU A 52 -24.55 -9.90 -0.94
C GLU A 52 -25.42 -10.12 -2.20
N PRO A 53 -24.88 -10.51 -3.37
CA PRO A 53 -25.67 -10.68 -4.60
C PRO A 53 -26.65 -11.87 -4.57
N HIS A 54 -26.53 -12.77 -3.59
CA HIS A 54 -27.32 -14.00 -3.45
C HIS A 54 -28.50 -13.84 -2.47
N LEU A 55 -28.66 -12.66 -1.88
CA LEU A 55 -29.79 -12.37 -1.01
C LEU A 55 -30.96 -11.89 -1.86
N ASP A 56 -32.04 -12.67 -1.91
CA ASP A 56 -33.24 -12.36 -2.70
C ASP A 56 -34.03 -11.15 -2.16
N ASN A 57 -33.79 -10.77 -0.90
CA ASN A 57 -34.54 -9.71 -0.21
C ASN A 57 -33.68 -8.46 0.02
N SER A 58 -33.76 -7.51 -0.94
CA SER A 58 -33.01 -6.25 -0.88
C SER A 58 -33.35 -5.38 0.35
N LEU A 59 -34.57 -5.49 0.90
CA LEU A 59 -35.02 -4.69 2.05
C LEU A 59 -34.31 -5.12 3.34
N GLN A 60 -34.06 -6.43 3.45
CA GLN A 60 -33.33 -7.03 4.56
C GLN A 60 -31.83 -6.72 4.49
N VAL A 61 -31.27 -6.57 3.27
CA VAL A 61 -29.88 -6.11 3.08
C VAL A 61 -29.70 -4.67 3.53
N SER A 62 -30.61 -3.76 3.14
CA SER A 62 -30.52 -2.35 3.55
C SER A 62 -30.62 -2.17 5.06
N GLU A 63 -31.51 -2.92 5.73
CA GLU A 63 -31.66 -2.87 7.19
C GLU A 63 -30.45 -3.49 7.91
N ALA A 64 -29.90 -4.58 7.36
CA ALA A 64 -28.69 -5.20 7.89
C ALA A 64 -27.46 -4.29 7.78
N LEU A 65 -27.30 -3.53 6.69
CA LEU A 65 -26.19 -2.58 6.49
C LEU A 65 -26.17 -1.45 7.52
N GLU A 66 -27.30 -1.14 8.16
CA GLU A 66 -27.37 -0.15 9.25
C GLU A 66 -26.97 -0.73 10.61
N THR A 67 -26.88 -2.07 10.72
CA THR A 67 -26.48 -2.71 11.97
C THR A 67 -24.97 -2.54 12.19
N PHE A 68 -24.59 -2.19 13.42
CA PHE A 68 -23.20 -1.97 13.82
C PHE A 68 -22.25 -3.12 13.44
N THR A 69 -22.72 -4.37 13.53
CA THR A 69 -21.94 -5.57 13.16
C THR A 69 -21.59 -5.62 11.68
N ILE A 70 -22.54 -5.27 10.80
CA ILE A 70 -22.29 -5.24 9.36
C ILE A 70 -21.42 -4.03 8.99
N GLN A 71 -21.64 -2.87 9.61
CA GLN A 71 -20.75 -1.70 9.43
C GLN A 71 -19.30 -2.00 9.83
N ALA A 72 -19.08 -2.75 10.91
CA ALA A 72 -17.75 -3.21 11.31
C ALA A 72 -17.12 -4.14 10.26
N ILE A 73 -17.91 -4.98 9.59
CA ILE A 73 -17.44 -5.85 8.50
C ILE A 73 -17.16 -5.05 7.22
N SER A 74 -18.02 -4.07 6.90
CA SER A 74 -17.83 -3.16 5.75
C SER A 74 -16.55 -2.33 5.85
N ASN A 75 -16.10 -2.01 7.07
CA ASN A 75 -14.85 -1.30 7.34
C ASN A 75 -13.59 -2.19 7.29
N ALA A 76 -13.70 -3.45 6.83
CA ALA A 76 -12.55 -4.36 6.71
C ALA A 76 -11.42 -3.85 5.80
N SER A 77 -11.68 -2.86 4.94
CA SER A 77 -10.64 -2.14 4.18
C SER A 77 -9.55 -1.55 5.09
N VAL A 78 -9.92 -1.03 6.26
CA VAL A 78 -8.97 -0.47 7.24
C VAL A 78 -8.08 -1.57 7.87
N ALA A 79 -8.56 -2.81 7.90
CA ALA A 79 -7.78 -3.96 8.34
C ALA A 79 -6.69 -4.33 7.32
N VAL A 80 -6.93 -4.11 6.02
CA VAL A 80 -5.94 -4.29 4.95
C VAL A 80 -4.76 -3.33 5.16
N ASP A 81 -5.04 -2.08 5.53
CA ASP A 81 -4.02 -1.06 5.76
C ASP A 81 -3.10 -1.43 6.93
N SER A 82 -3.73 -1.86 8.04
CA SER A 82 -3.01 -2.34 9.22
C SER A 82 -2.15 -3.57 8.88
N PHE A 83 -2.69 -4.49 8.08
CA PHE A 83 -1.97 -5.67 7.62
C PHE A 83 -0.79 -5.33 6.72
N PHE A 84 -0.97 -4.41 5.78
CA PHE A 84 0.06 -3.97 4.85
C PHE A 84 1.21 -3.30 5.60
N PHE A 85 0.91 -2.38 6.52
CA PHE A 85 1.90 -1.71 7.36
C PHE A 85 2.70 -2.71 8.22
N LEU A 86 2.02 -3.62 8.93
CA LEU A 86 2.68 -4.59 9.82
C LEU A 86 3.51 -5.66 9.11
N ARG A 87 3.38 -5.80 7.78
CA ARG A 87 4.18 -6.73 6.97
C ARG A 87 5.28 -6.01 6.18
N LEU A 88 4.97 -4.86 5.60
CA LEU A 88 5.89 -4.12 4.76
C LEU A 88 6.94 -3.37 5.58
N THR A 89 6.53 -2.70 6.66
CA THR A 89 7.42 -1.83 7.45
C THR A 89 8.62 -2.59 8.04
N PRO A 90 8.49 -3.80 8.62
CA PRO A 90 9.66 -4.52 9.16
C PRO A 90 10.69 -4.89 8.08
N VAL A 91 10.24 -5.32 6.90
CA VAL A 91 11.13 -5.66 5.77
C VAL A 91 11.79 -4.39 5.25
N TYR A 92 11.02 -3.31 5.14
CA TYR A 92 11.52 -2.03 4.67
C TYR A 92 12.59 -1.43 5.60
N MET A 93 12.39 -1.52 6.92
CA MET A 93 13.39 -1.11 7.91
C MET A 93 14.63 -2.01 7.90
N PHE A 94 14.46 -3.32 7.69
CA PHE A 94 15.59 -4.22 7.53
C PHE A 94 16.45 -3.85 6.30
N VAL A 95 15.82 -3.55 5.17
CA VAL A 95 16.52 -3.08 3.96
C VAL A 95 17.21 -1.74 4.20
N LEU A 96 16.57 -0.81 4.91
CA LEU A 96 17.20 0.46 5.31
C LEU A 96 18.44 0.23 6.17
N MET A 97 18.41 -0.71 7.12
CA MET A 97 19.59 -1.06 7.91
C MET A 97 20.71 -1.64 7.04
N LEU A 98 20.40 -2.55 6.12
CA LEU A 98 21.39 -3.10 5.17
C LEU A 98 21.99 -2.00 4.28
N TRP A 99 21.15 -1.08 3.82
CA TRP A 99 21.57 0.06 3.02
C TRP A 99 22.57 0.96 3.76
N MET A 100 22.30 1.25 5.03
CA MET A 100 23.17 2.12 5.83
C MET A 100 24.44 1.42 6.31
N TRP A 101 24.39 0.14 6.68
CA TRP A 101 25.47 -0.47 7.47
C TRP A 101 26.22 -1.59 6.75
N VAL A 102 25.71 -2.10 5.63
CA VAL A 102 26.29 -3.27 4.94
C VAL A 102 26.69 -2.93 3.51
N PHE A 103 25.80 -2.31 2.74
CA PHE A 103 26.04 -2.03 1.32
C PHE A 103 27.24 -1.14 1.00
N PRO A 104 27.62 -0.14 1.82
CA PRO A 104 28.82 0.68 1.58
C PRO A 104 30.12 -0.13 1.62
N PHE A 105 30.13 -1.24 2.37
CA PHE A 105 31.29 -2.13 2.48
C PHE A 105 31.30 -3.24 1.42
N MET A 106 30.14 -3.55 0.84
CA MET A 106 29.98 -4.62 -0.16
C MET A 106 30.15 -4.13 -1.60
N PHE A 107 29.79 -2.88 -1.88
CA PHE A 107 29.73 -2.37 -3.25
C PHE A 107 30.60 -1.14 -3.40
N SER A 108 31.47 -1.18 -4.42
CA SER A 108 32.29 -0.05 -4.86
C SER A 108 32.20 0.03 -6.37
N GLY A 109 31.85 1.19 -6.91
CA GLY A 109 31.75 1.37 -8.36
C GLY A 109 31.40 2.79 -8.76
N PRO A 110 31.61 3.17 -10.03
CA PRO A 110 31.35 4.52 -10.54
C PRO A 110 29.88 4.93 -10.43
N PHE A 111 28.96 3.97 -10.40
CA PHE A 111 27.52 4.17 -10.24
C PHE A 111 27.04 4.09 -8.79
N TRP A 112 27.92 3.73 -7.84
CA TRP A 112 27.60 3.73 -6.42
C TRP A 112 27.77 5.14 -5.84
N PRO A 113 26.97 5.59 -4.85
CA PRO A 113 27.10 6.92 -4.26
C PRO A 113 28.54 7.20 -3.80
N GLN A 114 29.20 8.15 -4.47
CA GLN A 114 30.60 8.55 -4.25
C GLN A 114 30.74 9.51 -3.06
N ALA A 115 30.12 9.19 -1.94
CA ALA A 115 30.25 9.99 -0.73
C ALA A 115 31.48 9.55 0.09
N PRO A 116 32.05 10.41 0.95
CA PRO A 116 33.30 10.14 1.68
C PRO A 116 33.33 8.80 2.43
N ASN A 117 32.16 8.27 2.83
CA ASN A 117 32.00 7.01 3.56
C ASN A 117 31.15 5.97 2.79
N GLY A 118 30.91 6.14 1.48
CA GLY A 118 29.99 5.28 0.70
C GLY A 118 28.50 5.41 1.07
N LEU A 119 28.16 6.36 1.97
CA LEU A 119 26.80 6.76 2.36
C LEU A 119 26.54 8.22 1.98
N ASN A 120 25.32 8.53 1.52
CA ASN A 120 24.85 9.91 1.53
C ASN A 120 24.95 10.46 2.97
N PRO A 121 25.77 11.48 3.26
CA PRO A 121 26.03 11.95 4.62
C PRO A 121 24.76 12.40 5.34
N ASN A 122 23.71 12.74 4.59
CA ASN A 122 22.44 13.18 5.14
C ASN A 122 21.51 12.03 5.59
N CYS A 123 21.91 10.77 5.39
CA CYS A 123 21.05 9.63 5.72
C CYS A 123 20.96 9.35 7.22
N GLU A 124 22.02 9.63 7.99
CA GLU A 124 22.02 9.51 9.45
C GLU A 124 21.01 10.47 10.10
N ASP A 125 20.76 11.62 9.48
CA ASP A 125 19.82 12.61 9.98
C ASP A 125 18.38 12.37 9.48
N ASN A 126 18.21 11.74 8.31
CA ASN A 126 16.92 11.61 7.62
C ASN A 126 16.36 10.18 7.56
N TRP A 127 16.98 9.16 8.16
CA TRP A 127 16.50 7.77 8.10
C TRP A 127 15.04 7.62 8.56
N TRP A 128 14.64 8.37 9.58
CA TRP A 128 13.29 8.34 10.18
C TRP A 128 12.19 8.75 9.19
N THR A 129 12.51 9.55 8.17
CA THR A 129 11.54 9.94 7.12
C THR A 129 11.05 8.75 6.31
N ASN A 130 11.85 7.69 6.20
CA ASN A 130 11.47 6.44 5.54
C ASN A 130 10.53 5.63 6.44
N LEU A 131 10.79 5.58 7.75
CA LEU A 131 9.92 4.89 8.71
C LEU A 131 8.50 5.48 8.72
N LEU A 132 8.38 6.80 8.62
CA LEU A 132 7.11 7.51 8.60
C LEU A 132 6.47 7.63 7.20
N TYR A 133 7.10 7.09 6.15
CA TYR A 133 6.63 7.22 4.77
C TYR A 133 6.45 8.69 4.30
N ILE A 134 7.38 9.58 4.67
CA ILE A 134 7.36 11.02 4.31
C ILE A 134 8.66 11.52 3.65
N ASN A 135 9.53 10.60 3.24
CA ASN A 135 10.81 10.91 2.57
C ASN A 135 10.65 11.63 1.21
N ASN A 136 9.45 11.63 0.64
CA ASN A 136 9.08 12.31 -0.59
C ASN A 136 8.65 13.78 -0.39
N VAL A 137 8.37 14.20 0.84
CA VAL A 137 7.92 15.57 1.19
C VAL A 137 8.99 16.29 1.97
N VAL A 138 9.50 15.67 3.04
CA VAL A 138 10.49 16.25 3.95
C VAL A 138 11.90 15.88 3.47
N ASN A 139 12.77 16.87 3.31
CA ASN A 139 14.19 16.71 2.98
C ASN A 139 14.43 15.76 1.79
N SER A 140 13.62 15.90 0.74
CA SER A 140 13.61 14.93 -0.37
C SER A 140 14.88 14.96 -1.21
N ASP A 141 15.58 16.10 -1.23
CA ASP A 141 16.93 16.32 -1.77
C ASP A 141 18.01 15.57 -0.99
N ARG A 142 17.74 15.22 0.28
CA ARG A 142 18.66 14.61 1.22
C ARG A 142 18.17 13.25 1.73
N GLY A 143 17.41 12.54 0.89
CA GLY A 143 16.86 11.22 1.21
C GLY A 143 17.93 10.12 1.32
N CYS A 144 17.65 9.11 2.17
CA CYS A 144 18.50 7.92 2.31
C CYS A 144 18.44 6.99 1.09
N MET A 145 17.23 6.62 0.68
CA MET A 145 16.96 5.64 -0.37
C MET A 145 16.19 6.32 -1.50
N GLY A 146 16.91 6.71 -2.56
CA GLY A 146 16.34 7.51 -3.65
C GLY A 146 15.22 6.84 -4.45
N TRP A 147 15.00 5.53 -4.31
CA TRP A 147 13.86 4.83 -4.91
C TRP A 147 12.66 4.75 -3.98
N SER A 148 12.80 4.90 -2.65
CA SER A 148 11.70 4.58 -1.73
C SER A 148 10.55 5.59 -1.71
N TRP A 149 10.66 6.72 -2.40
CA TRP A 149 9.61 7.74 -2.48
C TRP A 149 8.29 7.19 -3.04
N TYR A 150 8.30 6.18 -3.92
CA TYR A 150 7.05 5.61 -4.45
C TYR A 150 6.28 4.89 -3.36
N LEU A 151 6.98 4.23 -2.43
CA LEU A 151 6.36 3.51 -1.33
C LEU A 151 5.66 4.48 -0.37
N SER A 152 6.23 5.67 -0.20
CA SER A 152 5.64 6.76 0.56
C SER A 152 4.44 7.38 -0.15
N ASN A 153 4.49 7.53 -1.47
CA ASN A 153 3.33 7.94 -2.26
C ASN A 153 2.17 6.96 -2.08
N ASP A 154 2.41 5.66 -2.19
CA ASP A 154 1.36 4.63 -2.06
C ASP A 154 0.68 4.70 -0.68
N MET A 155 1.46 4.81 0.40
CA MET A 155 0.92 4.94 1.75
C MET A 155 0.11 6.23 1.92
N GLN A 156 0.61 7.37 1.41
CA GLN A 156 -0.09 8.66 1.49
C GLN A 156 -1.39 8.66 0.69
N PHE A 157 -1.38 8.10 -0.53
CA PHE A 157 -2.55 8.00 -1.38
C PHE A 157 -3.60 7.07 -0.78
N LEU A 158 -3.18 5.98 -0.13
CA LEU A 158 -4.08 5.10 0.59
C LEU A 158 -4.74 5.83 1.77
N VAL A 159 -3.97 6.57 2.58
CA VAL A 159 -4.51 7.36 3.70
C VAL A 159 -5.49 8.44 3.24
N ILE A 160 -5.23 9.10 2.10
CA ILE A 160 -6.16 10.09 1.51
C ILE A 160 -7.36 9.41 0.84
N GLY A 161 -7.15 8.25 0.24
CA GLY A 161 -8.12 7.53 -0.55
C GLY A 161 -9.25 6.93 0.27
N VAL A 162 -8.97 6.38 1.45
CA VAL A 162 -10.02 5.77 2.30
C VAL A 162 -11.11 6.78 2.68
N PRO A 163 -10.81 7.97 3.24
CA PRO A 163 -11.81 9.01 3.47
C PRO A 163 -12.48 9.50 2.20
N LEU A 164 -11.73 9.64 1.10
CA LEU A 164 -12.27 10.12 -0.18
C LEU A 164 -13.34 9.17 -0.73
N VAL A 165 -13.08 7.85 -0.70
CA VAL A 165 -14.04 6.82 -1.11
C VAL A 165 -15.25 6.80 -0.18
N TYR A 166 -15.05 6.96 1.13
CA TYR A 166 -16.16 7.06 2.08
C TYR A 166 -17.07 8.26 1.79
N ILE A 167 -16.49 9.44 1.51
CA ILE A 167 -17.26 10.63 1.14
C ILE A 167 -17.97 10.43 -0.20
N LEU A 168 -17.33 9.81 -1.19
CA LEU A 168 -17.95 9.45 -2.47
C LEU A 168 -19.13 8.50 -2.31
N TYR A 169 -19.06 7.56 -1.37
CA TYR A 169 -20.14 6.64 -1.06
C TYR A 169 -21.31 7.37 -0.38
N ARG A 170 -21.03 8.16 0.66
CA ARG A 170 -22.07 8.78 1.49
C ARG A 170 -22.68 10.04 0.85
N TRP A 171 -21.85 10.90 0.26
CA TRP A 171 -22.17 12.22 -0.28
C TRP A 171 -21.57 12.39 -1.68
N GLN A 172 -22.17 11.71 -2.67
CA GLN A 172 -21.65 11.60 -4.05
C GLN A 172 -21.20 12.93 -4.67
N ILE A 173 -22.01 13.99 -4.56
CA ILE A 173 -21.68 15.31 -5.14
C ILE A 173 -20.46 15.93 -4.45
N LEU A 174 -20.40 15.87 -3.12
CA LEU A 174 -19.27 16.41 -2.37
C LEU A 174 -17.99 15.62 -2.68
N GLY A 175 -18.07 14.28 -2.75
CA GLY A 175 -16.92 13.43 -3.07
C GLY A 175 -16.37 13.74 -4.46
N ILE A 176 -17.25 13.88 -5.46
CA ILE A 176 -16.85 14.26 -6.83
C ILE A 176 -16.23 15.66 -6.83
N ALA A 177 -16.83 16.62 -6.11
CA ALA A 177 -16.29 17.98 -6.02
C ALA A 177 -14.89 17.99 -5.40
N VAL A 178 -14.69 17.31 -4.27
CA VAL A 178 -13.38 17.18 -3.60
C VAL A 178 -12.36 16.54 -4.53
N GLN A 179 -12.74 15.47 -5.23
CA GLN A 179 -11.87 14.78 -6.17
C GLN A 179 -11.47 15.66 -7.36
N LEU A 180 -12.40 16.41 -7.94
CA LEU A 180 -12.12 17.37 -9.00
C LEU A 180 -11.20 18.50 -8.51
N VAL A 181 -11.42 19.00 -7.30
CA VAL A 181 -10.56 20.02 -6.69
C VAL A 181 -9.13 19.49 -6.49
N LEU A 182 -8.97 18.28 -5.96
CA LEU A 182 -7.66 17.65 -5.78
C LEU A 182 -6.96 17.40 -7.12
N LEU A 183 -7.70 16.96 -8.13
CA LEU A 183 -7.18 16.76 -9.48
C LEU A 183 -6.71 18.08 -10.09
N LEU A 184 -7.55 19.13 -10.04
CA LEU A 184 -7.21 20.47 -10.54
C LEU A 184 -6.01 21.05 -9.78
N ALA A 185 -5.97 20.92 -8.45
CA ALA A 185 -4.83 21.37 -7.65
C ALA A 185 -3.54 20.63 -8.05
N SER A 186 -3.63 19.32 -8.33
CA SER A 186 -2.50 18.52 -8.82
C SER A 186 -1.98 19.03 -10.18
N PHE A 187 -2.89 19.32 -11.11
CA PHE A 187 -2.53 19.87 -12.42
C PHE A 187 -1.95 21.29 -12.32
N ILE A 188 -2.54 22.16 -11.50
CA ILE A 188 -2.08 23.54 -11.31
C ILE A 188 -0.70 23.54 -10.66
N THR A 189 -0.48 22.76 -9.60
CA THR A 189 0.84 22.66 -8.94
C THR A 189 1.89 22.11 -9.89
N THR A 190 1.55 21.09 -10.68
CA THR A 190 2.41 20.55 -11.75
C THR A 190 2.79 21.62 -12.77
N ALA A 191 1.82 22.38 -13.28
CA ALA A 191 2.05 23.43 -14.26
C ALA A 191 2.86 24.59 -13.68
N ALA A 192 2.56 25.03 -12.46
CA ALA A 192 3.27 26.10 -11.77
C ALA A 192 4.74 25.74 -11.51
N LEU A 193 5.00 24.51 -11.05
CA LEU A 193 6.37 24.03 -10.84
C LEU A 193 7.12 23.90 -12.18
N SER A 194 6.47 23.36 -13.20
CA SER A 194 7.05 23.27 -14.55
C SER A 194 7.49 24.64 -15.08
N TRP A 195 6.64 25.66 -14.89
CA TRP A 195 6.95 27.05 -15.27
C TRP A 195 8.09 27.64 -14.44
N GLN A 196 8.05 27.47 -13.12
CA GLN A 196 9.03 28.08 -12.20
C GLN A 196 10.46 27.56 -12.44
N TYR A 197 10.59 26.28 -12.78
CA TYR A 197 11.89 25.63 -12.91
C TYR A 197 12.36 25.46 -14.36
N ASP A 198 11.71 26.11 -15.34
CA ASP A 198 12.01 26.01 -16.79
C ASP A 198 12.36 24.57 -17.23
N MET A 199 11.47 23.63 -16.88
CA MET A 199 11.80 22.21 -16.97
C MET A 199 11.86 21.73 -18.42
N LYS A 200 13.08 21.56 -18.93
CA LYS A 200 13.38 20.79 -20.14
C LYS A 200 13.52 19.31 -19.73
N ALA A 201 12.71 18.42 -20.29
CA ALA A 201 12.72 16.98 -19.96
C ALA A 201 14.12 16.32 -20.10
N PRO A 202 14.44 15.18 -19.44
CA PRO A 202 13.80 14.50 -18.31
C PRO A 202 14.78 14.04 -17.18
N LEU A 203 15.98 14.63 -17.01
CA LEU A 203 17.03 14.03 -16.16
C LEU A 203 17.59 14.92 -15.02
N GLY A 204 17.29 16.21 -14.99
CA GLY A 204 18.01 17.17 -14.13
C GLY A 204 17.45 17.42 -12.73
N ASP A 205 16.14 17.25 -12.50
CA ASP A 205 15.47 17.77 -11.28
C ASP A 205 14.35 16.84 -10.79
N ILE A 206 14.65 15.55 -10.68
CA ILE A 206 13.71 14.51 -10.22
C ILE A 206 13.16 14.85 -8.82
N ASP A 207 13.97 15.46 -7.95
CA ASP A 207 13.60 15.73 -6.55
C ASP A 207 12.61 16.87 -6.37
N LYS A 208 12.55 17.81 -7.33
CA LYS A 208 11.68 19.00 -7.24
C LYS A 208 10.28 18.73 -7.74
N TYR A 209 10.12 17.77 -8.64
CA TYR A 209 8.87 17.52 -9.35
C TYR A 209 8.43 16.06 -9.30
N TYR A 210 9.32 15.14 -9.67
CA TYR A 210 8.94 13.77 -9.99
C TYR A 210 8.54 12.96 -8.76
N ILE A 211 9.25 13.18 -7.65
CA ILE A 211 9.02 12.45 -6.38
C ILE A 211 7.90 13.04 -5.54
N LYS A 212 7.43 14.25 -5.85
CA LYS A 212 6.48 14.98 -5.03
C LYS A 212 5.07 14.39 -5.16
N PRO A 213 4.36 14.12 -4.04
CA PRO A 213 3.08 13.40 -4.08
C PRO A 213 1.97 14.21 -4.77
N TYR A 214 1.96 15.54 -4.62
CA TYR A 214 0.94 16.41 -5.21
C TYR A 214 0.98 16.46 -6.74
N CYS A 215 2.12 16.18 -7.39
CA CYS A 215 2.20 16.04 -8.85
C CYS A 215 1.79 14.64 -9.34
N ARG A 216 1.63 13.68 -8.42
CA ARG A 216 1.48 12.24 -8.71
C ARG A 216 0.12 11.67 -8.33
N ILE A 217 -0.65 12.39 -7.54
CA ILE A 217 -1.97 11.95 -7.07
C ILE A 217 -3.00 11.86 -8.21
N GLY A 218 -2.81 12.55 -9.34
CA GLY A 218 -3.75 12.58 -10.47
C GLY A 218 -4.20 11.21 -10.97
N PRO A 219 -3.30 10.31 -11.41
CA PRO A 219 -3.66 8.95 -11.84
C PRO A 219 -4.39 8.13 -10.77
N TYR A 220 -4.03 8.31 -9.49
CA TYR A 220 -4.71 7.65 -8.38
C TYR A 220 -6.18 8.10 -8.29
N LEU A 221 -6.44 9.41 -8.37
CA LEU A 221 -7.80 9.94 -8.38
C LEU A 221 -8.58 9.48 -9.62
N VAL A 222 -7.96 9.41 -10.79
CA VAL A 222 -8.64 8.85 -11.99
C VAL A 222 -9.04 7.39 -11.76
N GLY A 223 -8.19 6.59 -11.14
CA GLY A 223 -8.50 5.21 -10.74
C GLY A 223 -9.72 5.13 -9.82
N VAL A 224 -9.80 6.00 -8.80
CA VAL A 224 -10.96 6.08 -7.90
C VAL A 224 -12.23 6.49 -8.65
N ALA A 225 -12.16 7.48 -9.55
CA ALA A 225 -13.32 7.90 -10.36
C ALA A 225 -13.84 6.78 -11.26
N VAL A 226 -12.92 6.09 -11.96
CA VAL A 226 -13.27 4.96 -12.83
C VAL A 226 -13.87 3.82 -12.01
N GLY A 227 -13.29 3.50 -10.85
CA GLY A 227 -13.83 2.49 -9.94
C GLY A 227 -15.28 2.80 -9.52
N TRP A 228 -15.55 4.05 -9.14
CA TRP A 228 -16.91 4.50 -8.81
C TRP A 228 -17.88 4.42 -10.00
N LEU A 229 -17.43 4.86 -11.19
CA LEU A 229 -18.22 4.81 -12.42
C LEU A 229 -18.56 3.36 -12.83
N LEU A 230 -17.61 2.43 -12.69
CA LEU A 230 -17.83 1.01 -12.95
C LEU A 230 -18.90 0.40 -12.04
N ILE A 231 -18.92 0.76 -10.75
CA ILE A 231 -19.95 0.33 -9.80
C ILE A 231 -21.34 0.82 -10.25
N LYS A 232 -21.44 2.08 -10.72
CA LYS A 232 -22.71 2.63 -11.24
C LYS A 232 -23.16 1.99 -12.57
N ILE A 233 -22.24 1.65 -13.46
CA ILE A 233 -22.54 1.10 -14.79
C ILE A 233 -22.83 -0.41 -14.77
N LYS A 234 -22.19 -1.19 -13.88
CA LYS A 234 -22.28 -2.66 -13.85
C LYS A 234 -23.03 -3.28 -12.64
N PRO A 235 -24.21 -2.80 -12.20
CA PRO A 235 -24.98 -3.55 -11.20
C PRO A 235 -25.42 -4.94 -11.72
N LYS A 236 -25.46 -5.17 -13.05
CA LYS A 236 -25.91 -6.45 -13.65
C LYS A 236 -24.82 -7.48 -13.98
N GLN A 237 -23.53 -7.11 -14.04
CA GLN A 237 -22.45 -8.05 -14.46
C GLN A 237 -21.57 -8.59 -13.32
N ILE A 238 -21.53 -7.92 -12.15
CA ILE A 238 -20.78 -8.41 -10.98
C ILE A 238 -21.36 -9.76 -10.49
N LYS A 239 -22.65 -9.99 -10.72
CA LYS A 239 -23.32 -11.28 -10.45
C LYS A 239 -22.70 -12.47 -11.21
N ASN A 240 -22.08 -12.23 -12.37
CA ASN A 240 -21.53 -13.30 -13.22
C ASN A 240 -20.03 -13.53 -13.03
N MET A 241 -19.28 -12.57 -12.45
CA MET A 241 -17.82 -12.67 -12.30
C MET A 241 -17.37 -13.53 -11.12
N CYS A 242 -18.17 -13.63 -10.05
CA CYS A 242 -17.89 -14.50 -8.91
C CYS A 242 -18.22 -15.99 -9.17
N SER A 243 -18.89 -16.31 -10.29
CA SER A 243 -19.35 -17.67 -10.59
C SER A 243 -18.30 -18.55 -11.26
N GLU A 244 -17.28 -18.00 -11.95
CA GLU A 244 -16.50 -18.82 -12.90
C GLU A 244 -15.00 -18.98 -12.61
N ASN A 245 -14.37 -18.18 -11.73
CA ASN A 245 -12.89 -18.14 -11.69
C ASN A 245 -12.19 -18.41 -10.33
N PHE A 246 -12.86 -18.99 -9.33
CA PHE A 246 -12.16 -19.36 -8.08
C PHE A 246 -11.71 -20.84 -8.00
N LEU A 247 -11.97 -21.64 -9.03
CA LEU A 247 -11.66 -23.08 -9.04
C LEU A 247 -10.30 -23.44 -9.67
N VAL A 248 -9.46 -22.46 -10.04
CA VAL A 248 -8.21 -22.72 -10.79
C VAL A 248 -6.92 -22.35 -10.02
N LEU A 249 -6.98 -21.86 -8.79
CA LEU A 249 -5.77 -21.56 -8.00
C LEU A 249 -5.87 -22.04 -6.54
N ILE A 250 -6.11 -23.34 -6.37
CA ILE A 250 -5.60 -24.15 -5.26
C ILE A 250 -4.75 -25.27 -5.86
#